data_AF-A0A9D7LKU0-F1
#
_entry.id   AF-A0A9D7LKU0-F1
#
_cell.length_a   1.000
_cell.length_b   1.000
_cell.length_c   1.000
_cell.angle_alpha   90.00
_cell.angle_beta   90.00
_cell.angle_gamma   90.00
#
_symmetry.space_group_name_H-M   'P 1'
#
loop_
_entity.id
_entity.type
_entity.pdbx_description
1 polymer ?
#
loop_
_entity_poly.entity_id
_entity_poly.type
_entity_poly.pdbx_seq_one_letter_code
_entity_poly.pdbx_strand_id
1 'polypeptide(L)'
;MLPALALLDEVRATHQVLEQQYAELRRSEKRRGLRFPAGDAVTPATPRRWHGDERTGARHTLRSRQGRFNDTALAQHPVGAEVVAAVDHALDSGTVAVPDLESLEQCLAWARRQLRVAGWKADPAEYRIASVVLHLVGQLHVMTYGGQPPGSTWHFVAEPV
;
A
#
# COMPACT_ATOMS: atom_id res chain seq x y z
N MET A 1 13.58 1.87 -29.04
CA MET A 1 12.94 3.07 -28.44
C MET A 1 11.41 3.01 -28.50
N LEU A 2 10.80 2.60 -29.63
CA LEU A 2 9.34 2.49 -29.78
C LEU A 2 8.61 1.55 -28.78
N PRO A 3 9.13 0.35 -28.42
CA PRO A 3 8.42 -0.55 -27.50
C PRO A 3 8.29 -0.02 -26.07
N ALA A 4 9.28 0.74 -25.60
CA ALA A 4 9.25 1.32 -24.26
C ALA A 4 8.20 2.44 -24.14
N LEU A 5 7.98 3.21 -25.22
CA LEU A 5 6.94 4.24 -25.26
C LEU A 5 5.54 3.61 -25.29
N ALA A 6 5.34 2.56 -26.08
CA ALA A 6 4.07 1.83 -26.12
C ALA A 6 3.67 1.29 -24.73
N LEU A 7 4.64 0.69 -24.01
CA LEU A 7 4.42 0.22 -22.64
C LEU A 7 4.01 1.36 -21.69
N LEU A 8 4.64 2.54 -21.80
CA LEU A 8 4.30 3.70 -20.98
C LEU A 8 2.88 4.22 -21.27
N ASP A 9 2.47 4.21 -22.54
CA ASP A 9 1.13 4.63 -22.93
C ASP A 9 0.07 3.64 -22.46
N GLU A 10 0.33 2.33 -22.51
CA GLU A 10 -0.54 1.28 -21.94
C GLU A 10 -0.71 1.44 -20.42
N VAL A 11 0.39 1.69 -19.71
CA VAL A 11 0.36 1.94 -18.26
C VAL A 11 -0.43 3.20 -17.95
N ARG A 12 -0.24 4.28 -18.72
CA ARG A 12 -0.99 5.54 -18.55
C ARG A 12 -2.48 5.33 -18.82
N ALA A 13 -2.85 4.62 -19.88
CA ALA A 13 -4.23 4.31 -20.20
C ALA A 13 -4.90 3.51 -19.08
N THR A 14 -4.20 2.50 -18.55
CA THR A 14 -4.69 1.70 -17.42
C THR A 14 -4.93 2.57 -16.18
N HIS A 15 -4.00 3.46 -15.85
CA HIS A 15 -4.15 4.39 -14.74
C HIS A 15 -5.37 5.31 -14.92
N GLN A 16 -5.55 5.87 -16.12
CA GLN A 16 -6.70 6.74 -16.43
C GLN A 16 -8.04 6.02 -16.29
N VAL A 17 -8.14 4.75 -16.70
CA VAL A 17 -9.35 3.95 -16.51
C VAL A 17 -9.68 3.78 -15.03
N LEU A 18 -8.69 3.49 -14.19
CA LEU A 18 -8.89 3.34 -12.74
C LEU A 18 -9.27 4.67 -12.07
N GLU A 19 -8.69 5.79 -12.49
CA GLU A 19 -9.08 7.12 -12.02
C GLU A 19 -10.53 7.45 -12.38
N GLN A 20 -10.97 7.10 -13.59
CA GLN A 20 -12.35 7.30 -14.02
C GLN A 20 -13.33 6.44 -13.20
N GLN A 21 -13.03 5.15 -13.03
CA GLN A 21 -13.83 4.24 -12.19
C GLN A 21 -13.95 4.76 -10.76
N TYR A 22 -12.84 5.19 -10.16
CA TYR A 22 -12.85 5.76 -8.81
C TYR A 22 -13.63 7.09 -8.76
N ALA A 23 -13.51 7.94 -9.76
CA ALA A 23 -14.27 9.19 -9.83
C ALA A 23 -15.78 8.96 -9.89
N GLU A 24 -16.24 7.98 -10.66
CA GLU A 24 -17.64 7.58 -10.75
C GLU A 24 -18.16 7.02 -9.41
N LEU A 25 -17.39 6.14 -8.78
CA LEU A 25 -17.69 5.64 -7.44
C LEU A 25 -17.85 6.80 -6.45
N ARG A 26 -16.87 7.72 -6.40
CA ARG A 26 -16.92 8.88 -5.49
C ARG A 26 -18.10 9.80 -5.77
N ARG A 27 -18.51 9.99 -7.03
CA ARG A 27 -19.74 10.75 -7.35
C ARG A 27 -20.99 10.04 -6.82
N SER A 28 -21.06 8.71 -6.95
CA SER A 28 -22.15 7.92 -6.39
C SER A 28 -22.22 8.01 -4.87
N GLU A 29 -21.09 7.84 -4.19
CA GLU A 29 -20.98 7.92 -2.73
C GLU A 29 -21.33 9.31 -2.19
N LYS A 30 -20.86 10.38 -2.85
CA LYS A 30 -21.23 11.75 -2.51
C LYS A 30 -22.73 12.00 -2.62
N ARG A 31 -23.40 11.47 -3.65
CA ARG A 31 -24.87 11.53 -3.79
C ARG A 31 -25.60 10.81 -2.65
N ARG A 32 -24.99 9.77 -2.08
CA ARG A 32 -25.49 9.02 -0.92
C ARG A 32 -25.10 9.66 0.43
N GLY A 33 -24.45 10.82 0.44
CA GLY A 33 -24.04 11.54 1.65
C GLY A 33 -22.64 11.18 2.19
N LEU A 34 -21.93 10.23 1.57
CA LEU A 34 -20.59 9.80 1.99
C LEU A 34 -19.52 10.76 1.47
N ARG A 35 -19.29 11.86 2.21
CA ARG A 35 -18.38 12.94 1.77
C ARG A 35 -16.91 12.55 1.72
N PHE A 36 -16.49 11.63 2.60
CA PHE A 36 -15.12 11.14 2.67
C PHE A 36 -15.07 9.68 2.22
N PRO A 37 -13.98 9.25 1.53
CA PRO A 37 -13.76 7.83 1.28
C PRO A 37 -13.46 7.11 2.60
N ALA A 38 -13.75 5.82 2.66
CA ALA A 38 -13.34 4.99 3.78
C ALA A 38 -11.80 4.94 3.85
N GLY A 39 -11.24 4.92 5.07
CA GLY A 39 -9.78 4.99 5.27
C GLY A 39 -9.03 3.73 4.83
N ASP A 40 -9.76 2.66 4.61
CA ASP A 40 -9.34 1.33 4.16
C ASP A 40 -9.74 1.06 2.70
N ALA A 41 -10.36 2.02 2.01
CA ALA A 41 -10.71 1.85 0.61
C ALA A 41 -9.46 1.90 -0.28
N VAL A 42 -9.44 1.01 -1.27
CA VAL A 42 -8.51 1.07 -2.38
C VAL A 42 -8.84 2.29 -3.23
N THR A 43 -7.84 3.12 -3.44
CA THR A 43 -7.90 4.30 -4.31
C THR A 43 -6.89 4.14 -5.44
N PRO A 44 -6.96 4.95 -6.51
CA PRO A 44 -5.93 4.96 -7.55
C PRO A 44 -4.50 5.16 -6.99
N ALA A 45 -4.37 5.80 -5.81
CA ALA A 45 -3.08 6.08 -5.19
C ALA A 45 -2.67 5.10 -4.08
N THR A 46 -3.58 4.30 -3.51
CA THR A 46 -3.32 3.49 -2.30
C THR A 46 -4.15 2.21 -2.26
N PRO A 47 -3.53 1.03 -2.06
CA PRO A 47 -2.08 0.81 -2.08
C PRO A 47 -1.49 1.16 -3.45
N ARG A 48 -0.21 1.58 -3.51
CA ARG A 48 0.43 1.95 -4.77
C ARG A 48 0.57 0.71 -5.67
N ARG A 49 0.08 0.82 -6.91
CA ARG A 49 0.03 -0.27 -7.90
C ARG A 49 1.11 -0.13 -8.97
N TRP A 50 1.41 -1.23 -9.65
CA TRP A 50 2.33 -1.30 -10.79
C TRP A 50 1.62 -1.95 -11.97
N HIS A 51 0.96 -1.15 -12.79
CA HIS A 51 0.13 -1.65 -13.89
C HIS A 51 0.94 -2.49 -14.88
N GLY A 52 0.37 -3.61 -15.33
CA GLY A 52 1.03 -4.61 -16.18
C GLY A 52 1.55 -5.82 -15.40
N ASP A 53 2.34 -5.59 -14.34
CA ASP A 53 2.81 -6.65 -13.44
C ASP A 53 2.94 -6.13 -12.00
N GLU A 54 1.82 -6.25 -11.28
CA GLU A 54 1.67 -5.65 -9.95
C GLU A 54 2.55 -6.33 -8.92
N ARG A 55 2.66 -7.66 -8.98
CA ARG A 55 3.43 -8.44 -8.03
C ARG A 55 4.93 -8.20 -8.22
N THR A 56 5.41 -8.23 -9.47
CA THR A 56 6.83 -7.96 -9.77
C THR A 56 7.19 -6.52 -9.43
N GLY A 57 6.35 -5.55 -9.78
CA GLY A 57 6.57 -4.15 -9.45
C GLY A 57 6.61 -3.90 -7.94
N ALA A 58 5.71 -4.54 -7.18
CA ALA A 58 5.71 -4.45 -5.73
C ALA A 58 6.98 -5.06 -5.12
N ARG A 59 7.39 -6.25 -5.58
CA ARG A 59 8.64 -6.89 -5.16
C ARG A 59 9.87 -6.03 -5.49
N HIS A 60 9.94 -5.46 -6.68
CA HIS A 60 11.02 -4.54 -7.07
C HIS A 60 11.07 -3.30 -6.16
N THR A 61 9.91 -2.78 -5.80
CA THR A 61 9.80 -1.62 -4.90
C THR A 61 10.32 -1.94 -3.51
N LEU A 62 9.93 -3.09 -2.96
CA LEU A 62 10.44 -3.56 -1.67
C LEU A 62 11.96 -3.73 -1.71
N ARG A 63 12.48 -4.43 -2.73
CA ARG A 63 13.92 -4.68 -2.90
C ARG A 63 14.74 -3.39 -3.05
N SER A 64 14.28 -2.44 -3.86
CA SER A 64 14.99 -1.17 -4.08
C SER A 64 15.06 -0.29 -2.83
N ARG A 65 14.21 -0.56 -1.83
CA ARG A 65 14.15 0.21 -0.59
C ARG A 65 14.71 -0.53 0.62
N GLN A 66 14.92 -1.85 0.56
CA GLN A 66 15.43 -2.70 1.65
C GLN A 66 16.66 -2.08 2.36
N GLY A 67 17.72 -1.76 1.60
CA GLY A 67 18.93 -1.17 2.16
C GLY A 67 18.78 0.26 2.73
N ARG A 68 17.65 0.94 2.49
CA ARG A 68 17.38 2.28 3.03
C ARG A 68 16.67 2.25 4.37
N PHE A 69 16.15 1.11 4.82
CA PHE A 69 15.37 1.03 6.07
C PHE A 69 16.12 0.39 7.23
N ASN A 70 17.05 -0.52 6.95
CA ASN A 70 17.70 -1.34 7.97
C ASN A 70 18.57 -0.51 8.94
N ASP A 71 19.05 0.66 8.51
CA ASP A 71 19.87 1.57 9.34
C ASP A 71 19.09 2.80 9.84
N THR A 72 17.75 2.75 9.88
CA THR A 72 16.93 3.93 10.13
C THR A 72 16.08 3.84 11.40
N ALA A 73 15.53 4.99 11.80
CA ALA A 73 14.49 5.08 12.84
C ALA A 73 13.30 4.13 12.59
N LEU A 74 13.05 3.70 11.35
CA LEU A 74 12.05 2.68 11.04
C LEU A 74 12.40 1.33 11.68
N ALA A 75 13.64 0.87 11.54
CA ALA A 75 14.09 -0.42 12.07
C ALA A 75 14.18 -0.44 13.60
N GLN A 76 14.26 0.73 14.24
CA GLN A 76 14.25 0.88 15.70
C GLN A 76 12.84 1.02 16.27
N HIS A 77 11.87 1.38 15.43
CA HIS A 77 10.49 1.54 15.85
C HIS A 77 9.79 0.17 15.92
N PRO A 78 9.04 -0.19 16.98
CA PRO A 78 8.46 -1.52 17.14
C PRO A 78 7.66 -2.01 15.92
N VAL A 79 6.72 -1.20 15.43
CA VAL A 79 5.91 -1.53 14.24
C VAL A 79 6.74 -1.47 12.96
N GLY A 80 7.79 -0.64 12.92
CA GLY A 80 8.63 -0.50 11.74
C GLY A 80 9.56 -1.70 11.57
N ALA A 81 10.15 -2.19 12.67
CA ALA A 81 10.98 -3.38 12.73
C ALA A 81 10.23 -4.63 12.26
N GLU A 82 8.98 -4.79 12.70
CA GLU A 82 8.11 -5.89 12.31
C GLU A 82 7.84 -5.91 10.79
N VAL A 83 7.54 -4.74 10.21
CA VAL A 83 7.32 -4.61 8.76
C VAL A 83 8.61 -4.82 7.98
N VAL A 84 9.75 -4.35 8.48
CA VAL A 84 11.06 -4.59 7.86
C VAL A 84 11.37 -6.10 7.84
N ALA A 85 11.16 -6.79 8.96
CA ALA A 85 11.35 -8.24 9.03
C ALA A 85 10.42 -9.00 8.07
N ALA A 86 9.17 -8.57 7.95
CA ALA A 86 8.22 -9.15 6.99
C ALA A 86 8.66 -8.92 5.52
N VAL A 87 9.21 -7.74 5.22
CA VAL A 87 9.79 -7.43 3.90
C VAL A 87 10.99 -8.31 3.60
N ASP A 88 11.93 -8.43 4.54
CA ASP A 88 13.12 -9.27 4.37
C ASP A 88 12.74 -10.73 4.12
N HIS A 89 11.83 -11.27 4.94
CA HIS A 89 11.32 -12.63 4.77
C HIS A 89 10.68 -12.86 3.39
N ALA A 90 9.85 -11.92 2.94
CA ALA A 90 9.18 -12.02 1.65
C ALA A 90 10.16 -11.95 0.47
N LEU A 91 11.22 -11.14 0.59
CA LEU A 91 12.24 -11.01 -0.45
C LEU A 91 13.15 -12.24 -0.52
N ASP A 92 13.52 -12.81 0.64
CA ASP A 92 14.44 -13.93 0.81
C ASP A 92 13.81 -15.28 0.46
N SER A 93 12.58 -15.53 0.92
CA SER A 93 11.87 -16.78 0.59
C SER A 93 11.59 -16.91 -0.91
N GLY A 94 11.59 -15.78 -1.63
CA GLY A 94 11.18 -15.70 -3.02
C GLY A 94 9.71 -16.04 -3.26
N THR A 95 8.96 -16.29 -2.19
CA THR A 95 7.54 -16.63 -2.22
C THR A 95 6.68 -15.42 -1.87
N VAL A 96 5.44 -15.47 -2.30
CA VAL A 96 4.42 -14.44 -2.12
C VAL A 96 3.75 -14.53 -0.74
N ALA A 97 4.06 -15.59 0.03
CA ALA A 97 3.46 -15.85 1.33
C ALA A 97 4.21 -15.06 2.41
N VAL A 98 3.54 -14.08 3.00
CA VAL A 98 4.04 -13.40 4.20
C VAL A 98 3.53 -14.19 5.42
N PRO A 99 4.40 -14.56 6.38
CA PRO A 99 4.10 -15.61 7.36
C PRO A 99 3.09 -15.19 8.42
N ASP A 100 2.90 -13.89 8.67
CA ASP A 100 2.00 -13.39 9.71
C ASP A 100 1.09 -12.27 9.19
N LEU A 101 -0.07 -12.67 8.68
CA LEU A 101 -1.08 -11.76 8.15
C LEU A 101 -1.77 -10.94 9.25
N GLU A 102 -1.92 -11.48 10.46
CA GLU A 102 -2.52 -10.77 11.58
C GLU A 102 -1.61 -9.63 12.06
N SER A 103 -0.32 -9.91 12.20
CA SER A 103 0.71 -8.90 12.47
C SER A 103 0.70 -7.77 11.44
N LEU A 104 0.63 -8.12 10.15
CA LEU A 104 0.55 -7.11 9.09
C LEU A 104 -0.73 -6.29 9.15
N GLU A 105 -1.86 -6.89 9.51
CA GLU A 105 -3.11 -6.16 9.73
C GLU A 105 -2.97 -5.17 10.90
N GLN A 106 -2.33 -5.58 12.00
CA GLN A 106 -2.08 -4.69 13.14
C GLN A 106 -1.17 -3.51 12.75
N CYS A 107 -0.12 -3.77 11.97
CA CYS A 107 0.76 -2.75 11.41
C CYS A 107 -0.01 -1.76 10.50
N LEU A 108 -0.89 -2.29 9.65
CA LEU A 108 -1.76 -1.50 8.76
C LEU A 108 -2.71 -0.60 9.56
N ALA A 109 -3.41 -1.17 10.53
CA ALA A 109 -4.33 -0.46 11.41
C ALA A 109 -3.63 0.63 12.22
N TRP A 110 -2.43 0.33 12.75
CA TRP A 110 -1.59 1.32 13.43
C TRP A 110 -1.24 2.48 12.51
N ALA A 111 -0.73 2.22 11.30
CA ALA A 111 -0.31 3.26 10.38
C ALA A 111 -1.47 4.16 9.95
N ARG A 112 -2.62 3.57 9.61
CA ARG A 112 -3.86 4.31 9.30
C ARG A 112 -4.28 5.21 10.47
N ARG A 113 -4.23 4.70 11.70
CA ARG A 113 -4.56 5.47 12.91
C ARG A 113 -3.60 6.65 13.09
N GLN A 114 -2.29 6.44 12.98
CA GLN A 114 -1.32 7.51 13.19
C GLN A 114 -1.42 8.63 12.15
N LEU A 115 -1.62 8.28 10.88
CA LEU A 115 -1.81 9.26 9.82
C LEU A 115 -3.09 10.09 10.01
N ARG A 116 -4.11 9.52 10.66
CA ARG A 116 -5.36 10.20 10.99
C ARG A 116 -5.27 11.06 12.26
N VAL A 117 -4.63 10.54 13.32
CA VAL A 117 -4.68 11.13 14.68
C VAL A 117 -3.56 12.14 14.91
N ALA A 118 -2.30 11.75 14.63
CA ALA A 118 -1.18 12.63 14.92
C ALA A 118 -1.20 13.85 13.98
N GLY A 119 -1.50 13.61 12.69
CA GLY A 119 -1.28 14.61 11.65
C GLY A 119 0.21 15.03 11.58
N TRP A 120 0.64 15.55 10.43
CA TRP A 120 2.06 15.91 10.26
C TRP A 120 2.59 16.88 11.34
N LYS A 121 1.73 17.73 11.92
CA LYS A 121 2.14 18.81 12.83
C LYS A 121 2.33 18.39 14.29
N ALA A 122 1.62 17.37 14.78
CA ALA A 122 1.73 17.00 16.19
C ALA A 122 2.96 16.14 16.46
N ASP A 123 3.21 15.16 15.59
CA ASP A 123 4.40 14.31 15.66
C ASP A 123 4.93 13.98 14.25
N PRO A 124 5.86 14.81 13.73
CA PRO A 124 6.44 14.59 12.41
C PRO A 124 7.30 13.31 12.30
N ALA A 125 7.81 12.78 13.42
CA ALA A 125 8.60 11.55 13.40
C ALA A 125 7.66 10.35 13.24
N GLU A 126 6.64 10.27 14.09
CA GLU A 126 5.66 9.18 14.06
C GLU A 126 4.86 9.18 12.76
N TYR A 127 4.49 10.36 12.25
CA TYR A 127 3.83 10.49 10.95
C TYR A 127 4.69 9.95 9.80
N ARG A 128 6.01 10.21 9.82
CA ARG A 128 6.93 9.72 8.78
C ARG A 128 7.05 8.20 8.85
N ILE A 129 7.20 7.64 10.04
CA ILE A 129 7.24 6.20 10.25
C ILE A 129 5.93 5.58 9.76
N ALA A 130 4.77 6.10 10.16
CA ALA A 130 3.46 5.62 9.71
C ALA A 130 3.29 5.69 8.18
N SER A 131 3.75 6.77 7.54
CA SER A 131 3.72 6.90 6.08
C SER A 131 4.55 5.83 5.38
N VAL A 132 5.75 5.53 5.91
CA VAL A 132 6.63 4.51 5.36
C VAL A 132 6.07 3.12 5.62
N VAL A 133 5.59 2.83 6.83
CA VAL A 133 4.91 1.58 7.18
C VAL A 133 3.73 1.33 6.24
N LEU A 134 2.83 2.32 6.07
CA LEU A 134 1.68 2.18 5.16
C LEU A 134 2.13 1.86 3.73
N HIS A 135 3.22 2.48 3.26
CA HIS A 135 3.75 2.21 1.94
C HIS A 135 4.28 0.78 1.81
N LEU A 136 5.09 0.30 2.76
CA LEU A 136 5.69 -1.03 2.72
C LEU A 136 4.64 -2.13 2.87
N VAL A 137 3.75 -1.99 3.84
CA VAL A 137 2.59 -2.85 4.01
C VAL A 137 1.72 -2.83 2.75
N GLY A 138 1.55 -1.67 2.12
CA GLY A 138 0.94 -1.54 0.79
C GLY A 138 1.58 -2.41 -0.29
N GLN A 139 2.91 -2.41 -0.37
CA GLN A 139 3.62 -3.23 -1.34
C GLN A 139 3.58 -4.72 -0.99
N LEU A 140 3.66 -5.09 0.29
CA LEU A 140 3.44 -6.46 0.73
C LEU A 140 2.06 -6.96 0.32
N HIS A 141 1.00 -6.16 0.54
CA HIS A 141 -0.36 -6.51 0.12
C HIS A 141 -0.47 -6.70 -1.40
N VAL A 142 0.06 -5.76 -2.20
CA VAL A 142 0.00 -5.88 -3.68
C VAL A 142 0.81 -7.08 -4.16
N MET A 143 1.95 -7.36 -3.55
CA MET A 143 2.73 -8.55 -3.85
C MET A 143 1.95 -9.83 -3.53
N THR A 144 1.25 -9.88 -2.39
CA THR A 144 0.44 -11.02 -1.94
C THR A 144 -0.81 -11.24 -2.80
N TYR A 145 -1.67 -10.22 -2.92
CA TYR A 145 -3.01 -10.34 -3.49
C TYR A 145 -3.13 -9.78 -4.90
N GLY A 146 -2.09 -9.15 -5.45
CA GLY A 146 -2.18 -8.34 -6.66
C GLY A 146 -2.90 -7.02 -6.39
N GLY A 147 -3.20 -6.29 -7.47
CA GLY A 147 -3.96 -5.06 -7.40
C GLY A 147 -5.45 -5.32 -7.28
N GLN A 148 -6.05 -4.59 -6.35
CA GLN A 148 -7.47 -4.65 -6.09
C GLN A 148 -8.20 -3.52 -6.85
N PRO A 149 -9.49 -3.72 -7.18
CA PRO A 149 -10.28 -2.71 -7.85
C PRO A 149 -10.51 -1.48 -6.94
N PRO A 150 -10.62 -0.26 -7.50
CA PRO A 150 -10.94 0.92 -6.70
C PRO A 150 -12.27 0.76 -5.96
N GLY A 151 -12.30 1.16 -4.69
CA GLY A 151 -13.49 1.08 -3.83
C GLY A 151 -13.64 -0.22 -3.06
N SER A 152 -12.86 -1.27 -3.36
CA SER A 152 -12.77 -2.41 -2.44
C SER A 152 -12.04 -2.00 -1.16
N THR A 153 -12.21 -2.75 -0.09
CA THR A 153 -11.33 -2.63 1.08
C THR A 153 -10.02 -3.38 0.83
N TRP A 154 -8.97 -3.04 1.57
CA TRP A 154 -7.73 -3.83 1.57
C TRP A 154 -7.28 -4.13 3.00
N HIS A 155 -7.21 -5.42 3.30
CA HIS A 155 -6.88 -6.02 4.58
C HIS A 155 -6.11 -7.31 4.32
N PHE A 156 -5.29 -7.74 5.28
CA PHE A 156 -4.58 -9.03 5.22
C PHE A 156 -5.42 -10.18 5.76
N VAL A 157 -6.36 -9.87 6.65
CA VAL A 157 -7.30 -10.82 7.24
C VAL A 157 -8.72 -10.43 6.85
N ALA A 158 -9.61 -11.42 6.70
CA ALA A 158 -11.02 -11.15 6.47
C ALA A 158 -11.60 -10.38 7.66
N GLU A 159 -12.45 -9.38 7.40
CA GLU A 159 -13.19 -8.72 8.47
C GLU A 159 -14.05 -9.77 9.21
N PRO A 160 -14.09 -9.76 10.56
CA PRO A 160 -15.01 -10.62 11.29
C PRO A 160 -16.45 -10.28 10.89
N VAL A 161 -17.19 -11.32 10.46
CA VAL A 161 -18.61 -11.26 10.07
C VAL A 161 -19.50 -10.95 11.27
#